data_AF-A0A7Y2GW25-F1
#
_entry.id   AF-A0A7Y2GW25-F1
#
_cell.length_a   1.000
_cell.length_b   1.000
_cell.length_c   1.000
_cell.angle_alpha   90.00
_cell.angle_beta   90.00
_cell.angle_gamma   90.00
#
_symmetry.space_group_name_H-M   'P 1'
#
loop_
_entity.id
_entity.type
_entity.pdbx_description
1 polymer ?
#
loop_
_entity_poly.entity_id
_entity_poly.type
_entity_poly.pdbx_seq_one_letter_code
_entity_poly.pdbx_strand_id
1 'polypeptide(L)'
;MENKNKVDTRVSETDRAKLKQSGGTPLPPTVKHKFETQFQTDLSGVRVHTGENAIRMTTSLGAKAYTQGEHIVFAQGQYNPHSSSGQQLLAHELTHVVQQGNGGSVTD
;
A
#
# COMPACT_ATOMS: atom_id res chain seq x y z
N MET A 1 38.52 8.56 3.35
CA MET A 1 37.20 8.36 4.00
C MET A 1 36.19 9.11 3.17
N GLU A 2 35.40 8.39 2.36
CA GLU A 2 34.27 9.02 1.68
C GLU A 2 33.11 8.01 1.69
N ASN A 3 32.21 8.21 2.63
CA ASN A 3 31.05 7.37 2.85
C ASN A 3 30.00 7.74 1.80
N LYS A 4 30.14 7.18 0.60
CA LYS A 4 29.14 7.30 -0.48
C LYS A 4 27.96 6.41 -0.14
N ASN A 5 27.16 6.87 0.82
CA ASN A 5 25.88 6.27 1.18
C ASN A 5 24.99 6.33 -0.06
N LYS A 6 25.02 5.23 -0.82
CA LYS A 6 24.17 4.93 -1.96
C LYS A 6 22.74 5.26 -1.51
N VAL A 7 22.09 6.21 -2.18
CA VAL A 7 20.71 6.62 -1.89
C VAL A 7 19.85 5.39 -2.18
N ASP A 8 19.61 4.61 -1.12
CA ASP A 8 18.86 3.38 -1.18
C ASP A 8 17.40 3.76 -1.45
N THR A 9 16.91 3.38 -2.62
CA THR A 9 15.53 3.52 -3.11
C THR A 9 14.55 2.66 -2.31
N ARG A 10 14.77 2.52 -1.00
CA ARG A 10 14.03 1.67 -0.07
C ARG A 10 13.40 2.57 0.99
N VAL A 11 12.09 2.40 1.18
CA VAL A 11 11.37 3.02 2.30
C VAL A 11 12.11 2.72 3.60
N SER A 12 12.46 3.74 4.38
CA SER A 12 13.21 3.55 5.62
C SER A 12 12.37 2.76 6.65
N GLU A 13 13.04 2.04 7.55
CA GLU A 13 12.37 1.30 8.62
C GLU A 13 11.53 2.22 9.52
N THR A 14 12.02 3.44 9.73
CA THR A 14 11.27 4.50 10.43
C THR A 14 9.99 4.87 9.70
N ASP A 15 10.02 4.99 8.37
CA ASP A 15 8.81 5.29 7.58
C ASP A 15 7.81 4.13 7.64
N ARG A 16 8.29 2.88 7.63
CA ARG A 16 7.43 1.69 7.83
C ARG A 16 6.77 1.68 9.21
N ALA A 17 7.51 2.01 10.26
CA ALA A 17 6.96 2.11 11.61
C ALA A 17 5.89 3.22 11.70
N LYS A 18 6.18 4.38 11.10
CA LYS A 18 5.23 5.50 11.02
C LYS A 18 3.97 5.14 10.24
N LEU A 19 4.07 4.36 9.17
CA LEU A 19 2.93 3.88 8.40
C LEU A 19 1.98 3.00 9.24
N LYS A 20 2.55 2.13 10.08
CA LYS A 20 1.75 1.30 11.00
C LYS A 20 1.10 2.16 12.08
N GLN A 21 1.81 3.15 12.60
CA GLN A 21 1.30 4.07 13.63
C GLN A 21 0.25 5.04 13.11
N SER A 22 0.29 5.45 11.84
CA SER A 22 -0.68 6.39 11.26
C SER A 22 -2.08 5.79 11.08
N GLY A 23 -2.25 4.47 11.27
CA GLY A 23 -3.54 3.78 11.27
C GLY A 23 -4.21 3.62 9.90
N GLY A 24 -3.95 4.53 8.97
CA GLY A 24 -4.57 4.57 7.63
C GLY A 24 -6.09 4.70 7.71
N THR A 25 -6.74 4.58 6.55
CA THR A 25 -8.21 4.57 6.46
C THR A 25 -8.66 3.23 5.88
N PRO A 26 -9.70 2.58 6.44
CA PRO A 26 -10.26 1.38 5.82
C PRO A 26 -10.79 1.68 4.41
N LEU A 27 -10.86 0.65 3.57
CA LEU A 27 -11.55 0.76 2.29
C LEU A 27 -13.02 1.15 2.51
N PRO A 28 -13.60 2.04 1.68
CA PRO A 28 -15.02 2.30 1.71
C PRO A 28 -15.82 1.00 1.55
N PRO A 29 -16.91 0.78 2.30
CA PRO A 29 -17.60 -0.52 2.33
C PRO A 29 -17.98 -1.06 0.95
N THR A 30 -18.44 -0.20 0.04
CA THR A 30 -18.82 -0.56 -1.33
C THR A 30 -17.62 -1.01 -2.18
N VAL A 31 -16.49 -0.32 -2.04
CA VAL A 31 -15.23 -0.64 -2.71
C VAL A 31 -14.66 -1.94 -2.17
N LYS A 32 -14.65 -2.09 -0.83
CA LYS A 32 -14.20 -3.29 -0.14
C LYS A 32 -14.98 -4.52 -0.61
N HIS A 33 -16.32 -4.50 -0.51
CA HIS A 33 -17.18 -5.62 -0.89
C HIS A 33 -16.99 -6.02 -2.36
N LYS A 34 -16.86 -5.04 -3.26
CA LYS A 34 -16.59 -5.30 -4.68
C LYS A 34 -15.32 -6.13 -4.85
N PHE A 35 -14.22 -5.72 -4.25
CA PHE A 35 -12.93 -6.40 -4.40
C PHE A 35 -12.86 -7.71 -3.61
N GLU A 36 -13.49 -7.80 -2.44
CA GLU A 36 -13.62 -9.07 -1.69
C GLU A 36 -14.33 -10.13 -2.53
N THR A 37 -15.39 -9.74 -3.26
CA THR A 37 -16.09 -10.65 -4.19
C THR A 37 -15.20 -11.07 -5.36
N GLN A 38 -14.38 -10.16 -5.90
CA GLN A 38 -13.49 -10.46 -7.03
C GLN A 38 -12.30 -11.34 -6.62
N PHE A 39 -11.71 -11.09 -5.46
CA PHE A 39 -10.54 -11.82 -4.96
C PHE A 39 -10.89 -13.03 -4.09
N GLN A 40 -12.16 -13.22 -3.71
CA GLN A 40 -12.61 -14.27 -2.79
C GLN A 40 -11.79 -14.31 -1.49
N THR A 41 -11.45 -13.13 -0.97
CA THR A 41 -10.55 -12.93 0.18
C THR A 41 -11.10 -11.81 1.06
N ASP A 42 -10.93 -11.91 2.38
CA ASP A 42 -11.28 -10.84 3.31
C ASP A 42 -10.29 -9.66 3.18
N LEU A 43 -10.81 -8.45 3.00
CA LEU A 43 -10.04 -7.21 2.88
C LEU A 43 -10.34 -6.26 4.05
N SER A 44 -10.97 -6.73 5.12
CA SER A 44 -11.30 -5.94 6.32
C SER A 44 -10.07 -5.33 7.02
N GLY A 45 -8.93 -6.03 6.93
CA GLY A 45 -7.63 -5.59 7.45
C GLY A 45 -6.97 -4.49 6.61
N VAL A 46 -7.39 -4.26 5.36
CA VAL A 46 -6.73 -3.32 4.46
C VAL A 46 -6.83 -1.88 4.98
N ARG A 47 -5.69 -1.18 4.94
CA ARG A 47 -5.55 0.24 5.31
C ARG A 47 -4.93 1.04 4.19
N VAL A 48 -5.63 2.08 3.75
CA VAL A 48 -5.19 3.00 2.70
C VAL A 48 -4.54 4.23 3.34
N HIS A 49 -3.40 4.64 2.81
CA HIS A 49 -2.63 5.81 3.24
C HIS A 49 -2.49 6.81 2.09
N THR A 50 -2.99 8.02 2.27
CA THR A 50 -2.95 9.12 1.29
C THR A 50 -2.38 10.43 1.84
N GLY A 51 -2.00 10.45 3.13
CA GLY A 51 -1.48 11.64 3.81
C GLY A 51 -0.02 11.97 3.47
N GLU A 52 0.55 12.97 4.12
CA GLU A 52 1.89 13.49 3.81
C GLU A 52 3.00 12.43 3.83
N ASN A 53 2.96 11.50 4.79
CA ASN A 53 3.91 10.40 4.85
C ASN A 53 3.80 9.49 3.61
N ALA A 54 2.59 9.18 3.16
CA ALA A 54 2.36 8.38 1.97
C ALA A 54 2.94 9.05 0.72
N ILE A 55 2.75 10.37 0.60
CA ILE A 55 3.29 11.19 -0.49
C ILE A 55 4.81 11.16 -0.48
N ARG A 56 5.44 11.34 0.69
CA ARG A 56 6.91 11.29 0.83
C ARG A 56 7.47 9.92 0.42
N MET A 57 6.86 8.84 0.90
CA MET A 57 7.32 7.47 0.62
C MET A 57 7.20 7.13 -0.87
N THR A 58 6.06 7.45 -1.47
CA THR A 58 5.82 7.19 -2.91
C THR A 58 6.71 8.04 -3.81
N THR A 59 6.98 9.29 -3.42
CA THR A 59 7.95 10.17 -4.12
C THR A 59 9.36 9.58 -4.10
N SER A 60 9.82 9.11 -2.93
CA SER A 60 11.13 8.47 -2.78
C SER A 60 11.28 7.21 -3.64
N LEU A 61 10.19 6.46 -3.80
CA LEU A 61 10.14 5.26 -4.65
C LEU A 61 9.91 5.54 -6.14
N GLY A 62 9.50 6.76 -6.51
CA GLY A 62 9.02 7.06 -7.86
C GLY A 62 7.77 6.27 -8.27
N ALA A 63 6.93 5.88 -7.29
CA ALA A 63 5.77 5.01 -7.50
C ALA A 63 4.45 5.78 -7.40
N LYS A 64 3.41 5.29 -8.09
CA LYS A 64 2.03 5.84 -7.96
C LYS A 64 1.32 5.30 -6.73
N ALA A 65 1.57 4.04 -6.40
CA ALA A 65 1.17 3.38 -5.18
C ALA A 65 2.12 2.21 -4.89
N TYR A 66 2.05 1.65 -3.68
CA TYR A 66 2.66 0.37 -3.36
C TYR A 66 1.97 -0.29 -2.14
N THR A 67 2.14 -1.60 -2.00
CA THR A 67 1.60 -2.40 -0.89
C THR A 67 2.68 -2.87 0.09
N GLN A 68 2.37 -2.79 1.39
CA GLN A 68 3.15 -3.31 2.50
C GLN A 68 2.25 -4.05 3.49
N GLY A 69 2.21 -5.39 3.40
CA GLY A 69 1.24 -6.20 4.14
C GLY A 69 -0.18 -5.80 3.75
N GLU A 70 -0.99 -5.44 4.74
CA GLU A 70 -2.36 -4.94 4.54
C GLU A 70 -2.42 -3.42 4.30
N HIS A 71 -1.28 -2.74 4.25
CA HIS A 71 -1.22 -1.28 4.05
C HIS A 71 -0.97 -0.96 2.59
N ILE A 72 -1.85 -0.15 1.98
CA ILE A 72 -1.69 0.37 0.62
C ILE A 72 -1.39 1.87 0.70
N VAL A 73 -0.33 2.31 0.05
CA VAL A 73 0.16 3.68 0.12
C VAL A 73 0.05 4.32 -1.26
N PHE A 74 -0.66 5.44 -1.36
CA PHE A 74 -0.87 6.14 -2.62
C PHE A 74 -0.10 7.46 -2.67
N ALA A 75 0.41 7.79 -3.85
CA ALA A 75 0.93 9.12 -4.14
C ALA A 75 -0.22 10.14 -4.21
N GLN A 76 0.13 11.42 -4.14
CA GLN A 76 -0.84 12.51 -4.17
C GLN A 76 -1.75 12.40 -5.40
N GLY A 77 -3.07 12.43 -5.17
CA GLY A 77 -4.09 12.36 -6.22
C GLY A 77 -4.26 11.00 -6.90
N GLN A 78 -3.52 9.95 -6.51
CA GLN A 78 -3.62 8.64 -7.16
C GLN A 78 -4.74 7.76 -6.57
N TYR A 79 -5.14 8.00 -5.33
CA TYR A 79 -6.27 7.28 -4.74
C TYR A 79 -7.60 7.86 -5.23
N ASN A 80 -8.18 7.22 -6.25
CA ASN A 80 -9.50 7.56 -6.76
C ASN A 80 -10.33 6.29 -7.04
N PRO A 81 -10.97 5.70 -6.02
CA PRO A 81 -11.70 4.44 -6.15
C PRO A 81 -12.99 4.56 -6.99
N HIS A 82 -13.38 5.77 -7.41
CA HIS A 82 -14.55 6.00 -8.26
C HIS A 82 -14.21 6.12 -9.75
N SER A 83 -12.95 6.31 -10.10
CA SER A 83 -12.48 6.33 -11.49
C SER A 83 -12.04 4.95 -11.97
N SER A 84 -12.17 4.67 -13.27
CA SER A 84 -11.68 3.41 -13.85
C SER A 84 -10.18 3.21 -13.64
N SER A 85 -9.38 4.26 -13.84
CA SER A 85 -7.92 4.20 -13.66
C SER A 85 -7.52 3.98 -12.19
N GLY A 86 -8.19 4.65 -11.25
CA GLY A 86 -7.92 4.46 -9.83
C GLY A 86 -8.40 3.09 -9.32
N GLN A 87 -9.48 2.53 -9.87
CA GLN A 87 -9.89 1.16 -9.58
C GLN A 87 -8.90 0.13 -10.13
N GLN A 88 -8.34 0.34 -11.32
CA GLN A 88 -7.28 -0.51 -11.87
C GLN A 88 -6.02 -0.48 -10.99
N LEU A 89 -5.61 0.72 -10.56
CA LEU A 89 -4.47 0.87 -9.65
C LEU A 89 -4.73 0.19 -8.30
N LEU A 90 -5.91 0.40 -7.70
CA LEU A 90 -6.27 -0.24 -6.44
C LEU A 90 -6.33 -1.77 -6.56
N ALA A 91 -6.86 -2.30 -7.67
CA ALA A 91 -6.87 -3.75 -7.92
C ALA A 91 -5.46 -4.33 -8.03
N HIS A 92 -4.54 -3.60 -8.68
CA HIS A 92 -3.12 -3.98 -8.74
C HIS A 92 -2.53 -4.10 -7.34
N GLU A 93 -2.72 -3.07 -6.50
CA GLU A 93 -2.17 -3.09 -5.14
C GLU A 93 -2.82 -4.15 -4.24
N LEU A 94 -4.13 -4.38 -4.38
CA LEU A 94 -4.84 -5.43 -3.65
C LEU A 94 -4.38 -6.84 -4.05
N THR A 95 -3.98 -7.03 -5.30
CA THR A 95 -3.38 -8.29 -5.72
C THR A 95 -2.11 -8.58 -4.90
N HIS A 96 -1.28 -7.57 -4.63
CA HIS A 96 -0.11 -7.71 -3.76
C HIS A 96 -0.50 -8.03 -2.31
N VAL A 97 -1.60 -7.46 -1.78
CA VAL A 97 -2.10 -7.79 -0.44
C VAL A 97 -2.42 -9.28 -0.35
N VAL A 98 -3.21 -9.78 -1.29
CA VAL A 98 -3.64 -11.20 -1.32
C VAL A 98 -2.42 -12.12 -1.48
N GLN A 99 -1.47 -11.77 -2.36
CA GLN A 99 -0.26 -12.55 -2.56
C GLN A 99 0.64 -12.57 -1.31
N GLN A 100 0.80 -11.44 -0.62
CA GLN A 100 1.61 -11.38 0.62
C GLN A 100 0.94 -12.12 1.77
N GLY A 101 -0.39 -12.08 1.89
CA GLY A 101 -1.15 -12.84 2.89
C GLY A 101 -1.05 -14.35 2.68
N ASN A 102 -1.07 -14.81 1.43
CA ASN A 102 -0.92 -16.22 1.08
C ASN A 102 0.53 -16.71 1.08
N GLY A 103 1.51 -15.80 1.07
CA GLY A 103 2.94 -16.08 1.14
C GLY A 103 3.57 -15.89 2.52
N GLY A 104 2.77 -15.56 3.55
CA GLY A 104 3.24 -15.18 4.88
C GLY A 104 3.36 -16.36 5.84
N SER A 105 4.60 -16.82 6.04
CA SER A 105 5.07 -17.83 7.02
C SER A 105 5.14 -19.27 6.53
N VAL A 106 6.04 -19.54 5.57
CA VAL A 106 6.90 -20.72 5.73
C VAL A 106 7.87 -20.42 6.88
N THR A 107 7.45 -20.70 8.10
CA THR A 107 8.37 -20.91 9.21
C THR A 107 9.01 -22.28 9.00
N ASP A 108 10.29 -22.30 8.68
CA ASP A 108 11.17 -23.45 8.92
C ASP A 108 11.60 -23.44 10.39
#